data_AF-A0A7W9H464-F1
#
_entry.id   AF-A0A7W9H464-F1
#
_cell.length_a   1.000
_cell.length_b   1.000
_cell.length_c   1.000
_cell.angle_alpha   90.00
_cell.angle_beta   90.00
_cell.angle_gamma   90.00
#
_symmetry.space_group_name_H-M   'P 1'
#
loop_
_entity.id
_entity.type
_entity.pdbx_description
1 polymer ?
#
loop_
_entity_poly.entity_id
_entity_poly.type
_entity_poly.pdbx_seq_one_letter_code
_entity_poly.pdbx_strand_id
1 'polypeptide(L)'
;MSDQDPIGQGSSGTGRLLAGVAWVALLLGLWLWGREVTDVRHGVSAPTTGDMAAAGRPPDVKLPPAHRPLGEALPQRVDIPGLGVQAPVVARGLDARGALDPPPYDQPGAVGWYAGGVAPGAPGTALMVGHVDTDTRPAVFYKVSAMRPGQTIRVIRADAKVAEFTVESVQVLTRDRFDAHQAYGPRESGRAELRLVTCGGSFDRTTRSYTANVVVSAYLTGTGL
;
A
#
# COMPACT_ATOMS: atom_id res chain seq x y z
N MET A 1 -8.45 -46.79 63.88
CA MET A 1 -8.49 -48.12 63.21
C MET A 1 -9.61 -48.04 62.19
N SER A 2 -9.24 -48.13 60.90
CA SER A 2 -10.11 -48.27 59.71
C SER A 2 -10.94 -47.04 59.32
N ASP A 3 -11.04 -46.59 58.07
CA ASP A 3 -10.43 -47.00 56.79
C ASP A 3 -10.64 -45.87 55.75
N GLN A 4 -10.05 -46.06 54.57
CA GLN A 4 -9.78 -45.16 53.43
C GLN A 4 -10.97 -44.46 52.71
N ASP A 5 -10.68 -43.30 52.10
CA ASP A 5 -11.38 -42.60 50.98
C ASP A 5 -11.52 -43.49 49.71
N PRO A 6 -12.38 -43.25 48.66
CA PRO A 6 -12.41 -41.98 47.88
C PRO A 6 -13.65 -41.65 46.94
N ILE A 7 -13.52 -40.52 46.20
CA ILE A 7 -14.10 -40.10 44.87
C ILE A 7 -15.59 -39.69 44.70
N GLY A 8 -15.81 -38.37 44.54
CA GLY A 8 -16.21 -37.67 43.29
C GLY A 8 -17.54 -37.92 42.53
N GLN A 9 -18.13 -36.78 42.10
CA GLN A 9 -19.17 -36.53 41.06
C GLN A 9 -20.63 -36.84 41.46
N GLY A 10 -21.67 -36.07 41.15
CA GLY A 10 -21.88 -34.83 40.38
C GLY A 10 -23.40 -34.64 40.17
N SER A 11 -23.86 -33.42 39.89
CA SER A 11 -24.93 -33.11 38.89
C SER A 11 -25.51 -31.70 39.06
N SER A 12 -25.22 -30.83 38.10
CA SER A 12 -26.06 -29.68 37.76
C SER A 12 -26.36 -29.76 36.26
N GLY A 13 -27.23 -30.72 35.91
CA GLY A 13 -27.51 -31.16 34.54
C GLY A 13 -28.76 -30.56 33.91
N THR A 14 -29.29 -29.43 34.40
CA THR A 14 -30.59 -28.91 33.93
C THR A 14 -30.49 -27.56 33.20
N GLY A 15 -29.38 -26.83 33.34
CA GLY A 15 -29.21 -25.50 32.72
C GLY A 15 -28.69 -25.48 31.28
N ARG A 16 -28.14 -26.59 30.76
CA ARG A 16 -27.49 -26.61 29.44
C ARG A 16 -28.36 -27.17 28.30
N LEU A 17 -29.48 -27.81 28.62
CA LEU A 17 -30.37 -28.39 27.61
C LEU A 17 -31.41 -27.41 27.06
N LEU A 18 -31.76 -26.35 27.81
CA LEU A 18 -32.71 -25.34 27.33
C LEU A 18 -32.06 -24.31 26.38
N ALA A 19 -30.76 -24.07 26.49
CA ALA A 19 -30.05 -23.16 25.59
C ALA A 19 -29.83 -23.76 24.19
N GLY A 20 -29.69 -25.09 24.06
CA GLY A 20 -29.46 -25.75 22.77
C GLY A 20 -30.69 -25.76 21.85
N VAL A 21 -31.89 -25.93 22.41
CA VAL A 21 -33.14 -26.03 21.62
C VAL A 21 -33.54 -24.66 21.04
N ALA A 22 -33.28 -23.58 21.77
CA ALA A 22 -33.55 -22.21 21.29
C ALA A 22 -32.68 -21.84 20.07
N TRP A 23 -31.42 -22.29 20.04
CA TRP A 23 -30.50 -22.03 18.92
C TRP A 23 -30.86 -22.84 17.66
N VAL A 24 -31.32 -24.09 17.82
CA VAL A 24 -31.75 -24.91 16.68
C VAL A 24 -33.03 -24.38 16.05
N ALA A 25 -34.00 -23.92 16.84
CA ALA A 25 -35.22 -23.29 16.34
C ALA A 25 -34.94 -21.97 15.59
N LEU A 26 -34.00 -21.15 16.08
CA LEU A 26 -33.57 -19.91 15.40
C LEU A 26 -32.88 -20.20 14.06
N LEU A 27 -32.00 -21.21 14.01
CA LEU A 27 -31.31 -21.58 12.77
C LEU A 27 -32.25 -22.22 11.74
N LEU A 28 -33.23 -23.02 12.16
CA LEU A 28 -34.27 -23.57 11.28
C LEU A 28 -35.22 -22.48 10.76
N GLY A 29 -35.60 -21.52 11.60
CA GLY A 29 -36.39 -20.35 11.19
C GLY A 29 -35.65 -19.49 10.16
N LEU A 30 -34.35 -19.24 10.36
CA LEU A 30 -33.52 -18.50 9.40
C LEU A 30 -33.31 -19.28 8.08
N TRP A 31 -33.23 -20.61 8.16
CA TRP A 31 -33.08 -21.48 6.98
C TRP A 31 -34.38 -21.59 6.17
N LEU A 32 -35.54 -21.60 6.83
CA LEU A 32 -36.85 -21.57 6.17
C LEU A 32 -37.17 -20.20 5.56
N TRP A 33 -36.83 -19.10 6.24
CA TRP A 33 -37.00 -17.75 5.69
C TRP A 33 -36.06 -17.46 4.51
N GLY A 34 -34.90 -18.13 4.46
CA GLY A 34 -33.99 -18.09 3.31
C GLY A 34 -34.47 -18.85 2.07
N ARG A 35 -35.49 -19.71 2.17
CA ARG A 35 -36.04 -20.49 1.05
C ARG A 35 -37.18 -19.81 0.29
N GLU A 36 -37.65 -18.66 0.78
CA GLU A 36 -38.78 -17.92 0.17
C GLU A 36 -38.33 -16.63 -0.56
N VAL A 37 -37.02 -16.37 -0.62
CA VAL A 37 -36.40 -15.29 -1.42
C VAL A 37 -35.94 -15.78 -2.80
N THR A 38 -36.19 -17.05 -3.14
CA THR A 38 -35.91 -17.60 -4.48
C THR A 38 -37.19 -17.72 -5.30
N ASP A 39 -37.78 -16.57 -5.65
CA ASP A 39 -38.67 -16.48 -6.80
C ASP A 39 -38.22 -15.33 -7.70
N VAL A 40 -37.03 -15.52 -8.30
CA VAL A 40 -36.60 -14.71 -9.44
C VAL A 40 -37.14 -15.39 -10.68
N ARG A 41 -38.22 -14.82 -11.20
CA ARG A 41 -38.79 -15.07 -12.52
C ARG A 41 -37.66 -15.27 -13.54
N HIS A 42 -37.68 -16.43 -14.20
CA HIS A 42 -36.84 -16.73 -15.35
C HIS A 42 -37.19 -15.82 -16.53
N GLY A 43 -36.59 -14.63 -16.53
CA GLY A 43 -36.75 -13.62 -17.57
C GLY A 43 -35.49 -12.78 -17.71
N VAL A 44 -34.34 -13.43 -17.86
CA VAL A 44 -33.08 -12.76 -18.24
C VAL A 44 -32.46 -13.60 -19.35
N SER A 45 -32.47 -13.06 -20.56
CA SER A 45 -31.67 -13.55 -21.68
C SER A 45 -30.24 -13.80 -21.21
N ALA A 46 -29.72 -15.00 -21.46
CA ALA A 46 -28.36 -15.36 -21.09
C ALA A 46 -27.38 -14.29 -21.62
N PRO A 47 -26.51 -13.70 -20.77
CA PRO A 47 -25.49 -12.81 -21.27
C PRO A 47 -24.56 -13.61 -22.19
N THR A 48 -24.39 -13.14 -23.41
CA THR A 48 -23.42 -13.65 -24.36
C THR A 48 -22.03 -13.63 -23.68
N THR A 49 -21.21 -14.65 -23.95
CA THR A 49 -19.85 -14.89 -23.40
C THR A 49 -18.90 -13.67 -23.37
N GLY A 50 -19.25 -12.55 -24.00
CA GLY A 50 -18.52 -11.28 -23.94
C GLY A 50 -18.71 -10.44 -22.67
N ASP A 51 -19.82 -10.54 -21.94
CA ASP A 51 -20.12 -9.62 -20.81
C ASP A 51 -19.34 -9.96 -19.52
N MET A 52 -18.99 -11.24 -19.33
CA MET A 52 -18.19 -11.69 -18.17
C MET A 52 -16.72 -11.25 -18.26
N ALA A 53 -16.23 -10.92 -19.47
CA ALA A 53 -14.86 -10.44 -19.67
C ALA A 53 -14.67 -8.97 -19.25
N ALA A 54 -15.75 -8.19 -19.10
CA ALA A 54 -15.69 -6.79 -18.70
C ALA A 54 -15.68 -6.59 -17.16
N ALA A 55 -16.16 -7.57 -16.38
CA ALA A 55 -16.31 -7.45 -14.93
C ALA A 55 -14.98 -7.56 -14.14
N GLY A 56 -13.87 -7.89 -14.80
CA GLY A 56 -12.55 -8.08 -14.17
C GLY A 56 -11.52 -6.98 -14.45
N ARG A 57 -11.83 -5.99 -15.30
CA ARG A 57 -10.92 -4.87 -15.55
C ARG A 57 -11.20 -3.79 -14.50
N PRO A 58 -10.22 -3.41 -13.65
CA PRO A 58 -10.35 -2.20 -12.85
C PRO A 58 -10.75 -1.06 -13.80
N PRO A 59 -11.70 -0.17 -13.44
CA PRO A 59 -12.05 0.95 -14.31
C PRO A 59 -10.76 1.62 -14.77
N ASP A 60 -10.64 1.84 -16.08
CA ASP A 60 -9.48 2.48 -16.67
C ASP A 60 -9.45 3.91 -16.13
N VAL A 61 -8.65 4.14 -15.08
CA VAL A 61 -8.54 5.44 -14.44
C VAL A 61 -7.84 6.33 -15.44
N LYS A 62 -8.61 7.19 -16.13
CA LYS A 62 -8.05 8.18 -17.03
C LYS A 62 -7.15 9.12 -16.23
N LEU A 63 -5.84 8.94 -16.39
CA LEU A 63 -4.85 9.77 -15.71
C LEU A 63 -4.76 11.16 -16.39
N PRO A 64 -4.47 12.22 -15.63
CA PRO A 64 -4.29 13.57 -16.18
C PRO A 64 -3.08 13.64 -17.12
N PRO A 65 -3.06 14.58 -18.08
CA PRO A 65 -1.90 14.77 -18.95
C PRO A 65 -0.67 15.19 -18.14
N ALA A 66 0.53 14.85 -18.64
CA ALA A 66 1.77 15.28 -18.02
C ALA A 66 1.93 16.81 -18.11
N HIS A 67 2.45 17.41 -17.04
CA HIS A 67 2.80 18.82 -16.97
C HIS A 67 4.24 19.04 -17.44
N ARG A 68 4.54 20.24 -17.95
CA ARG A 68 5.90 20.62 -18.31
C ARG A 68 6.82 20.55 -17.09
N PRO A 69 8.04 19.98 -17.20
CA PRO A 69 8.99 20.00 -16.10
C PRO A 69 9.27 21.42 -15.57
N LEU A 70 9.55 21.48 -14.28
CA LEU A 70 9.99 22.66 -13.55
C LEU A 70 11.52 22.77 -13.60
N GLY A 71 12.06 23.87 -13.06
CA GLY A 71 13.49 23.98 -12.79
C GLY A 71 13.91 23.14 -11.58
N GLU A 72 15.23 22.98 -11.42
CA GLU A 72 15.85 22.39 -10.23
C GLU A 72 15.49 23.19 -8.97
N ALA A 73 15.08 22.51 -7.91
CA ALA A 73 14.87 23.11 -6.60
C ALA A 73 14.91 22.03 -5.52
N LEU A 74 15.51 22.33 -4.37
CA LEU A 74 15.64 21.37 -3.28
C LEU A 74 14.26 20.98 -2.73
N PRO A 75 13.95 19.68 -2.59
CA PRO A 75 12.74 19.24 -1.92
C PRO A 75 12.86 19.44 -0.41
N GLN A 76 11.78 19.90 0.21
CA GLN A 76 11.71 20.19 1.65
C GLN A 76 10.74 19.27 2.38
N ARG A 77 9.60 18.95 1.76
CA ARG A 77 8.55 18.12 2.35
C ARG A 77 7.81 17.32 1.28
N VAL A 78 7.41 16.12 1.62
CA VAL A 78 6.51 15.28 0.82
C VAL A 78 5.18 15.14 1.53
N ASP A 79 4.09 15.47 0.83
CA ASP A 79 2.73 15.27 1.31
C ASP A 79 2.03 14.23 0.42
N ILE A 80 1.44 13.20 1.05
CA ILE A 80 0.61 12.19 0.36
C ILE A 80 -0.77 12.21 1.03
N PRO A 81 -1.69 13.08 0.58
CA PRO A 81 -2.97 13.30 1.27
C PRO A 81 -3.80 12.01 1.43
N GLY A 82 -3.81 11.16 0.41
CA GLY A 82 -4.54 9.88 0.44
C GLY A 82 -4.05 8.88 1.51
N LEU A 83 -2.85 9.11 2.07
CA LEU A 83 -2.27 8.28 3.13
C LEU A 83 -2.11 9.03 4.46
N GLY A 84 -2.42 10.33 4.50
CA GLY A 84 -2.19 11.19 5.67
C GLY A 84 -0.70 11.44 5.96
N VAL A 85 0.18 11.32 4.96
CA VAL A 85 1.62 11.55 5.12
C VAL A 85 1.94 13.02 4.91
N GLN A 86 2.71 13.59 5.83
CA GLN A 86 3.41 14.86 5.70
C GLN A 86 4.81 14.65 6.30
N ALA A 87 5.84 14.63 5.47
CA ALA A 87 7.15 14.13 5.87
C ALA A 87 8.27 15.09 5.43
N PRO A 88 9.19 15.48 6.33
CA PRO A 88 10.37 16.25 5.94
C PRO A 88 11.24 15.42 5.00
N VAL A 89 11.86 16.10 4.04
CA VAL A 89 12.81 15.48 3.11
C VAL A 89 14.23 15.73 3.59
N VAL A 90 15.04 14.68 3.62
CA VAL A 90 16.46 14.73 3.94
C VAL A 90 17.27 14.30 2.72
N ALA A 91 18.35 15.02 2.42
CA ALA A 91 19.26 14.66 1.34
C ALA A 91 20.05 13.38 1.70
N ARG A 92 20.06 12.40 0.80
CA ARG A 92 20.76 11.12 0.93
C ARG A 92 21.65 10.86 -0.29
N GLY A 93 22.68 10.06 -0.08
CA GLY A 93 23.57 9.54 -1.11
C GLY A 93 23.30 8.06 -1.39
N LEU A 94 24.27 7.41 -2.03
CA LEU A 94 24.29 5.96 -2.17
C LEU A 94 25.15 5.34 -1.06
N ASP A 95 24.81 4.13 -0.63
CA ASP A 95 25.63 3.32 0.27
C ASP A 95 26.86 2.75 -0.48
N ALA A 96 27.73 2.04 0.24
CA ALA A 96 28.93 1.42 -0.32
C ALA A 96 28.65 0.36 -1.42
N ARG A 97 27.40 -0.07 -1.58
CA ARG A 97 26.94 -1.02 -2.60
C ARG A 97 26.19 -0.33 -3.73
N GLY A 98 26.13 1.00 -3.74
CA GLY A 98 25.45 1.79 -4.77
C GLY A 98 23.93 1.85 -4.61
N ALA A 99 23.37 1.40 -3.48
CA ALA A 99 21.94 1.52 -3.21
C ALA A 99 21.62 2.87 -2.56
N LEU A 100 20.46 3.46 -2.86
CA LEU A 100 20.02 4.70 -2.21
C LEU A 100 19.91 4.48 -0.69
N ASP A 101 20.66 5.27 0.07
CA ASP A 101 20.73 5.16 1.52
C ASP A 101 19.45 5.76 2.15
N PRO A 102 18.66 4.98 2.92
CA PRO A 102 17.44 5.50 3.53
C PRO A 102 17.72 6.53 4.64
N PRO A 103 16.69 7.24 5.12
CA PRO A 103 16.80 8.05 6.32
C PRO A 103 17.29 7.23 7.53
N PRO A 104 17.98 7.86 8.49
CA PRO A 104 18.30 7.24 9.77
C PRO A 104 17.05 6.64 10.46
N TYR A 105 17.20 5.49 11.13
CA TYR A 105 16.08 4.80 11.80
C TYR A 105 15.52 5.58 13.01
N ASP A 106 16.28 6.53 13.58
CA ASP A 106 15.81 7.47 14.60
C ASP A 106 14.95 8.61 14.00
N GLN A 107 14.87 8.69 12.66
CA GLN A 107 14.01 9.61 11.90
C GLN A 107 12.99 8.84 11.04
N PRO A 108 12.15 7.95 11.61
CA PRO A 108 11.25 7.10 10.84
C PRO A 108 10.10 7.85 10.14
N GLY A 109 9.92 9.13 10.44
CA GLY A 109 8.97 10.02 9.76
C GLY A 109 9.55 10.79 8.58
N ALA A 110 10.85 10.68 8.30
CA ALA A 110 11.51 11.40 7.22
C ALA A 110 11.55 10.59 5.92
N VAL A 111 11.63 11.31 4.79
CA VAL A 111 11.85 10.73 3.46
C VAL A 111 13.25 11.11 2.98
N GLY A 112 14.00 10.15 2.45
CA GLY A 112 15.32 10.37 1.87
C GLY A 112 15.20 10.66 0.39
N TRP A 113 15.77 11.75 -0.09
CA TRP A 113 15.89 12.04 -1.53
C TRP A 113 17.32 11.82 -2.01
N TYR A 114 17.49 11.19 -3.16
CA TYR A 114 18.82 11.01 -3.77
C TYR A 114 19.36 12.33 -4.33
N ALA A 115 20.24 12.99 -3.58
CA ALA A 115 20.73 14.33 -3.90
C ALA A 115 21.73 14.38 -5.07
N GLY A 116 22.31 13.23 -5.46
CA GLY A 116 23.14 13.11 -6.65
C GLY A 116 22.34 12.93 -7.96
N GLY A 117 21.00 12.93 -7.88
CA GLY A 117 20.09 12.74 -9.00
C GLY A 117 19.26 13.99 -9.33
N VAL A 118 18.10 13.76 -9.93
CA VAL A 118 17.18 14.81 -10.39
C VAL A 118 16.36 15.36 -9.22
N ALA A 119 16.20 16.69 -9.14
CA ALA A 119 15.30 17.27 -8.15
C ALA A 119 13.82 17.03 -8.53
N PRO A 120 12.93 16.81 -7.54
CA PRO A 120 11.53 16.55 -7.83
C PRO A 120 10.85 17.70 -8.60
N GLY A 121 10.43 17.38 -9.82
CA GLY A 121 9.77 18.28 -10.76
C GLY A 121 10.67 18.72 -11.91
N ALA A 122 11.99 18.54 -11.80
CA ALA A 122 12.93 18.71 -12.91
C ALA A 122 12.81 17.55 -13.92
N PRO A 123 13.27 17.72 -15.19
CA PRO A 123 13.20 16.66 -16.19
C PRO A 123 14.07 15.45 -15.80
N GLY A 124 13.49 14.25 -15.90
CA GLY A 124 14.09 12.99 -15.47
C GLY A 124 13.43 12.42 -14.22
N THR A 125 14.05 11.40 -13.62
CA THR A 125 13.47 10.65 -12.49
C THR A 125 14.09 11.08 -11.17
N ALA A 126 13.29 11.66 -10.28
CA ALA A 126 13.66 11.87 -8.88
C ALA A 126 13.40 10.60 -8.06
N LEU A 127 14.36 10.21 -7.23
CA LEU A 127 14.27 9.03 -6.36
C LEU A 127 14.12 9.44 -4.90
N MET A 128 13.10 8.87 -4.25
CA MET A 128 12.85 9.02 -2.83
C MET A 128 12.67 7.67 -2.15
N VAL A 129 13.22 7.52 -0.95
CA VAL A 129 13.17 6.30 -0.16
C VAL A 129 12.65 6.59 1.25
N GLY A 130 11.93 5.64 1.83
CA GLY A 130 11.45 5.73 3.20
C GLY A 130 11.28 4.34 3.79
N HIS A 131 11.32 4.26 5.12
CA HIS A 131 11.09 3.01 5.84
C HIS A 131 9.61 2.63 5.82
N VAL A 132 9.34 1.32 5.74
CA VAL A 132 8.01 0.76 5.96
C VAL A 132 7.68 0.78 7.45
N ASP A 133 8.62 0.35 8.29
CA ASP A 133 8.52 0.35 9.74
C ASP A 133 9.90 0.43 10.42
N THR A 134 9.85 0.46 11.74
CA THR A 134 10.98 0.29 12.65
C THR A 134 10.72 -0.95 13.50
N ASP A 135 11.67 -1.32 14.35
CA ASP A 135 11.51 -2.44 15.30
C ASP A 135 10.27 -2.34 16.20
N THR A 136 9.73 -1.12 16.41
CA THR A 136 8.66 -0.86 17.38
C THR A 136 7.39 -0.24 16.79
N ARG A 137 7.45 0.33 15.59
CA ARG A 137 6.32 1.08 15.02
C ARG A 137 6.37 1.25 13.50
N PRO A 138 5.21 1.45 12.85
CA PRO A 138 5.13 1.91 11.46
C PRO A 138 5.95 3.18 11.19
N ALA A 139 6.50 3.30 9.98
CA ALA A 139 7.27 4.44 9.51
C ALA A 139 6.59 5.16 8.34
N VAL A 140 7.27 6.15 7.75
CA VAL A 140 6.68 7.10 6.78
C VAL A 140 6.00 6.42 5.58
N PHE A 141 6.54 5.32 5.09
CA PHE A 141 6.05 4.62 3.89
C PHE A 141 5.27 3.34 4.20
N TYR A 142 4.86 3.14 5.46
CA TYR A 142 4.08 1.96 5.88
C TYR A 142 2.90 1.61 4.97
N LYS A 143 2.18 2.64 4.47
CA LYS A 143 0.96 2.48 3.66
C LYS A 143 1.17 2.67 2.15
N VAL A 144 2.41 2.90 1.70
CA VAL A 144 2.69 3.24 0.29
C VAL A 144 2.34 2.10 -0.68
N SER A 145 2.44 0.85 -0.23
CA SER A 145 1.99 -0.33 -1.01
C SER A 145 0.48 -0.34 -1.30
N ALA A 146 -0.31 0.40 -0.53
CA ALA A 146 -1.76 0.50 -0.70
C ALA A 146 -2.16 1.60 -1.70
N MET A 147 -1.18 2.36 -2.23
CA MET A 147 -1.45 3.42 -3.19
C MET A 147 -2.05 2.86 -4.49
N ARG A 148 -2.79 3.71 -5.19
CA ARG A 148 -3.42 3.37 -6.48
C ARG A 148 -3.14 4.42 -7.54
N PRO A 149 -3.14 4.03 -8.83
CA PRO A 149 -3.09 5.00 -9.93
C PRO A 149 -4.13 6.10 -9.77
N GLY A 150 -3.76 7.34 -10.08
CA GLY A 150 -4.59 8.53 -9.92
C GLY A 150 -4.41 9.27 -8.58
N GLN A 151 -3.80 8.66 -7.57
CA GLN A 151 -3.54 9.36 -6.30
C GLN A 151 -2.43 10.41 -6.43
N THR A 152 -2.53 11.46 -5.62
CA THR A 152 -1.62 12.60 -5.65
C THR A 152 -0.46 12.45 -4.66
N ILE A 153 0.73 12.81 -5.10
CA ILE A 153 1.91 13.07 -4.26
C ILE A 153 2.32 14.53 -4.49
N ARG A 154 2.57 15.28 -3.42
CA ARG A 154 3.02 16.67 -3.48
C ARG A 154 4.42 16.78 -2.92
N VAL A 155 5.30 17.48 -3.64
CA VAL A 155 6.63 17.82 -3.15
C VAL A 155 6.74 19.32 -3.01
N ILE A 156 6.88 19.78 -1.78
CA ILE A 156 7.12 21.17 -1.43
C ILE A 156 8.59 21.44 -1.64
N ARG A 157 8.90 22.50 -2.39
CA ARG A 157 10.25 22.82 -2.84
C ARG A 157 10.71 24.16 -2.26
N ALA A 158 12.03 24.33 -2.22
CA ALA A 158 12.67 25.55 -1.72
C ALA A 158 12.41 26.80 -2.59
N ASP A 159 11.94 26.64 -3.83
CA ASP A 159 11.54 27.75 -4.71
C ASP A 159 10.09 28.21 -4.48
N ALA A 160 9.51 27.85 -3.33
CA ALA A 160 8.13 28.15 -2.93
C ALA A 160 7.06 27.61 -3.90
N LYS A 161 7.40 26.60 -4.72
CA LYS A 161 6.44 25.87 -5.55
C LYS A 161 6.13 24.51 -4.94
N VAL A 162 4.96 23.99 -5.29
CA VAL A 162 4.60 22.60 -5.04
C VAL A 162 4.62 21.86 -6.37
N ALA A 163 5.43 20.81 -6.47
CA ALA A 163 5.35 19.87 -7.60
C ALA A 163 4.27 18.82 -7.29
N GLU A 164 3.20 18.79 -8.09
CA GLU A 164 2.12 17.81 -7.94
C GLU A 164 2.31 16.66 -8.93
N PHE A 165 2.42 15.45 -8.39
CA PHE A 165 2.58 14.22 -9.15
C PHE A 165 1.34 13.35 -9.01
N THR A 166 1.00 12.65 -10.09
CA THR A 166 -0.03 11.61 -10.07
C THR A 166 0.62 10.24 -10.16
N VAL A 167 0.23 9.33 -9.27
CA VAL A 167 0.65 7.93 -9.31
C VAL A 167 0.15 7.29 -10.60
N GLU A 168 1.06 6.69 -11.35
CA GLU A 168 0.76 5.91 -12.56
C GLU A 168 0.75 4.41 -12.27
N SER A 169 1.63 3.93 -11.39
CA SER A 169 1.73 2.51 -11.08
C SER A 169 2.38 2.24 -9.73
N VAL A 170 2.03 1.10 -9.14
CA VAL A 170 2.66 0.55 -7.94
C VAL A 170 3.14 -0.85 -8.28
N GLN A 171 4.42 -1.12 -8.11
CA GLN A 171 5.04 -2.40 -8.40
C GLN A 171 5.65 -2.99 -7.14
N VAL A 172 5.46 -4.30 -6.95
CA VAL A 172 6.15 -5.07 -5.90
C VAL A 172 7.20 -5.93 -6.60
N LEU A 173 8.47 -5.60 -6.38
CA LEU A 173 9.61 -6.24 -7.00
C LEU A 173 10.30 -7.11 -5.97
N THR A 174 10.21 -8.43 -6.13
CA THR A 174 10.96 -9.37 -5.30
C THR A 174 12.46 -9.24 -5.59
N ARG A 175 13.29 -9.59 -4.62
CA ARG A 175 14.76 -9.41 -4.75
C ARG A 175 15.37 -10.11 -5.96
N ASP A 176 14.89 -11.29 -6.29
CA ASP A 176 15.32 -12.10 -7.44
C ASP A 176 14.94 -11.47 -8.79
N ARG A 177 13.96 -10.56 -8.80
CA ARG A 177 13.46 -9.87 -10.00
C ARG A 177 13.78 -8.38 -10.01
N PHE A 178 14.62 -7.92 -9.08
CA PHE A 178 14.93 -6.52 -8.96
C PHE A 178 15.93 -6.09 -10.04
N ASP A 179 15.43 -5.42 -11.07
CA ASP A 179 16.23 -4.67 -12.03
C ASP A 179 16.14 -3.18 -11.70
N ALA A 180 17.26 -2.60 -11.26
CA ALA A 180 17.33 -1.19 -10.87
C ALA A 180 17.04 -0.24 -12.05
N HIS A 181 17.45 -0.60 -13.26
CA HIS A 181 17.22 0.22 -14.45
C HIS A 181 15.74 0.22 -14.81
N GLN A 182 15.07 -0.94 -14.73
CA GLN A 182 13.62 -1.01 -14.94
C GLN A 182 12.83 -0.32 -13.82
N ALA A 183 13.28 -0.46 -12.57
CA ALA A 183 12.59 0.11 -11.41
C ALA A 183 12.70 1.64 -11.35
N TYR A 184 13.88 2.18 -11.63
CA TYR A 184 14.23 3.59 -11.39
C TYR A 184 14.44 4.40 -12.66
N GLY A 185 14.56 3.75 -13.82
CA GLY A 185 14.77 4.41 -15.09
C GLY A 185 13.60 5.32 -15.49
N PRO A 186 13.87 6.32 -16.35
CA PRO A 186 12.82 7.15 -16.94
C PRO A 186 11.93 6.28 -17.83
N ARG A 187 10.62 6.47 -17.74
CA ARG A 187 9.66 5.79 -18.63
C ARG A 187 9.41 6.59 -19.90
N GLU A 188 9.38 7.90 -19.78
CA GLU A 188 9.21 8.81 -20.90
C GLU A 188 10.33 9.86 -20.93
N SER A 189 10.90 10.06 -22.12
CA SER A 189 12.00 11.02 -22.31
C SER A 189 11.52 12.45 -22.07
N GLY A 190 12.29 13.22 -21.29
CA GLY A 190 12.01 14.63 -21.01
C GLY A 190 10.87 14.89 -20.02
N ARG A 191 10.21 13.85 -19.48
CA ARG A 191 9.17 13.99 -18.46
C ARG A 191 9.78 14.16 -17.07
N ALA A 192 9.09 14.89 -16.19
CA ALA A 192 9.42 14.93 -14.76
C ALA A 192 8.73 13.76 -14.05
N GLU A 193 9.53 12.82 -13.55
CA GLU A 193 9.06 11.60 -12.92
C GLU A 193 9.53 11.51 -11.46
N LEU A 194 8.76 10.77 -10.67
CA LEU A 194 9.06 10.48 -9.27
C LEU A 194 8.96 8.97 -9.03
N ARG A 195 9.90 8.45 -8.24
CA ARG A 195 9.82 7.10 -7.65
C ARG A 195 9.84 7.22 -6.14
N LEU A 196 8.82 6.67 -5.49
CA LEU A 196 8.88 6.37 -4.06
C LEU A 196 9.25 4.90 -3.89
N VAL A 197 10.24 4.64 -3.04
CA VAL A 197 10.79 3.30 -2.81
C VAL A 197 10.69 2.97 -1.33
N THR A 198 10.20 1.79 -1.01
CA THR A 198 10.21 1.25 0.36
C THR A 198 10.44 -0.25 0.32
N CYS A 199 10.89 -0.81 1.44
CA CYS A 199 10.82 -2.24 1.66
C CYS A 199 9.36 -2.75 1.64
N GLY A 200 9.16 -3.99 1.22
CA GLY A 200 7.84 -4.65 1.18
C GLY A 200 7.95 -6.17 1.08
N GLY A 201 6.82 -6.83 0.80
CA GLY A 201 6.73 -8.29 0.90
C GLY A 201 6.71 -8.76 2.36
N SER A 202 7.11 -10.02 2.57
CA SER A 202 7.18 -10.61 3.91
C SER A 202 8.49 -10.28 4.59
N PHE A 203 8.48 -10.15 5.92
CA PHE A 203 9.72 -10.04 6.69
C PHE A 203 10.33 -11.42 6.92
N ASP A 204 11.52 -11.65 6.41
CA ASP A 204 12.33 -12.83 6.71
C ASP A 204 13.09 -12.62 8.02
N ARG A 205 12.72 -13.37 9.06
CA ARG A 205 13.33 -13.29 10.39
C ARG A 205 14.76 -13.82 10.45
N THR A 206 15.15 -14.68 9.51
CA THR A 206 16.49 -15.27 9.45
C THR A 206 17.49 -14.24 8.95
N THR A 207 17.16 -13.57 7.85
CA THR A 207 18.00 -12.51 7.26
C THR A 207 17.70 -11.12 7.81
N ARG A 208 16.71 -11.00 8.70
CA ARG A 208 16.17 -9.75 9.27
C ARG A 208 15.85 -8.71 8.22
N SER A 209 15.13 -9.13 7.17
CA SER A 209 14.98 -8.28 6.00
C SER A 209 13.72 -8.59 5.18
N TYR A 210 13.23 -7.60 4.45
CA TYR A 210 12.03 -7.69 3.63
C TYR A 210 12.26 -8.35 2.28
N THR A 211 11.38 -9.26 1.86
CA THR A 211 11.58 -10.07 0.64
C THR A 211 11.40 -9.31 -0.67
N ALA A 212 10.86 -8.10 -0.65
CA ALA A 212 10.60 -7.29 -1.84
C ALA A 212 10.83 -5.79 -1.59
N ASN A 213 10.83 -5.03 -2.67
CA ASN A 213 10.71 -3.58 -2.67
C ASN A 213 9.37 -3.18 -3.31
N VAL A 214 8.76 -2.13 -2.79
CA VAL A 214 7.61 -1.46 -3.42
C VAL A 214 8.14 -0.22 -4.11
N VAL A 215 7.80 -0.08 -5.39
CA VAL A 215 8.14 1.08 -6.21
C VAL A 215 6.85 1.72 -6.70
N VAL A 216 6.57 2.93 -6.20
CA VAL A 216 5.49 3.78 -6.71
C VAL A 216 6.07 4.69 -7.77
N SER A 217 5.57 4.56 -8.99
CA SER A 217 5.91 5.46 -10.09
C SER A 217 4.84 6.53 -10.22
N ALA A 218 5.26 7.77 -10.36
CA ALA A 218 4.41 8.93 -10.55
C ALA A 218 5.07 9.90 -11.54
N TYR A 219 4.27 10.76 -12.15
CA TYR A 219 4.75 11.80 -13.07
C TYR A 219 4.09 13.14 -12.75
N LEU A 220 4.79 14.23 -13.08
CA LEU A 220 4.34 15.59 -12.80
C LEU A 220 3.08 15.89 -13.63
N THR A 221 2.03 16.36 -12.96
CA THR A 221 0.72 16.62 -13.55
C THR A 221 0.20 18.02 -13.21
N GLY A 222 0.83 18.70 -12.27
CA GLY A 222 0.49 20.07 -11.94
C GLY A 222 1.52 20.75 -11.05
N THR A 223 1.22 22.01 -10.73
CA THR A 223 1.98 22.81 -9.78
C THR A 223 1.03 23.54 -8.84
N GLY A 224 1.33 23.55 -7.55
CA GLY A 224 0.66 24.40 -6.56
C GLY A 224 1.50 25.63 -6.22
N LEU A 225 0.82 26.65 -5.67
CA LEU A 225 1.41 27.78 -4.96
C LEU A 225 1.45 27.49 -3.45
#